data_AF-A0A929XGX9-F1
#
_entry.id   AF-A0A929XGX9-F1
#
_cell.length_a   1.000
_cell.length_b   1.000
_cell.length_c   1.000
_cell.angle_alpha   90.00
_cell.angle_beta   90.00
_cell.angle_gamma   90.00
#
_symmetry.space_group_name_H-M   'P 1'
#
loop_
_entity.id
_entity.type
_entity.pdbx_description
1 polymer ?
#
loop_
_entity_poly.entity_id
_entity_poly.type
_entity_poly.pdbx_seq_one_letter_code
_entity_poly.pdbx_strand_id
1 'polypeptide(L)'
;MLKKVTKLVLVLILVLVFGVVTYADAVEDAANAIMNGELEVSEVSKIFTASEMKSVNNKIKELKVEQLKKKKEQEEKDKQKKLNEILESKKEKEKANIIYDDIDKELVKVKSKVNNLEKRVTNLETSKQQTVQKSNNVKKTQNTATKKKMTIQEASELVIQGKLGDGEERVEKLKKLGFSELEIKKIQKEVNNKLQLKE
;
A
#
# COMPACT_ATOMS: atom_id res chain seq x y z
N MET A 1 -12.57 54.51 41.06
CA MET A 1 -13.50 55.06 42.07
C MET A 1 -14.94 55.12 41.55
N LEU A 2 -15.20 55.69 40.36
CA LEU A 2 -16.56 55.82 39.83
C LEU A 2 -17.35 54.49 39.79
N LYS A 3 -16.75 53.40 39.27
CA LYS A 3 -17.39 52.07 39.21
C LYS A 3 -17.80 51.50 40.58
N LYS A 4 -16.96 51.67 41.62
CA LYS A 4 -17.25 51.20 42.98
C LYS A 4 -18.42 51.97 43.59
N VAL A 5 -18.40 53.29 43.46
CA VAL A 5 -19.47 54.17 43.96
C VAL A 5 -20.79 53.87 43.27
N THR A 6 -20.79 53.70 41.93
CA THR A 6 -21.99 53.33 41.18
C THR A 6 -22.57 51.98 41.65
N LYS A 7 -21.71 50.98 41.87
CA LYS A 7 -22.12 49.67 42.38
C LYS A 7 -22.69 49.74 43.80
N LEU A 8 -22.03 50.49 44.69
CA LEU A 8 -22.52 50.69 46.06
C LEU A 8 -23.88 51.40 46.09
N VAL A 9 -24.07 52.42 45.26
CA VAL A 9 -25.35 53.15 45.12
C VAL A 9 -26.46 52.22 44.60
N LEU A 10 -26.14 51.34 43.65
CA LEU A 10 -27.10 50.38 43.10
C LEU A 10 -27.57 49.37 44.16
N VAL A 11 -26.64 48.83 44.96
CA VAL A 11 -26.95 47.95 46.09
C VAL A 11 -27.76 48.70 47.16
N LEU A 12 -27.40 49.96 47.47
CA LEU A 12 -28.14 50.79 48.42
C LEU A 12 -29.59 51.05 47.95
N ILE A 13 -29.79 51.36 46.66
CA ILE A 13 -31.13 51.58 46.10
C ILE A 13 -31.97 50.30 46.21
N LEU A 14 -31.40 49.12 45.94
CA LEU A 14 -32.10 47.84 46.10
C LEU A 14 -32.55 47.59 47.54
N VAL A 15 -31.71 47.94 48.53
CA VAL A 15 -32.05 47.82 49.95
C VAL A 15 -33.15 48.81 50.35
N LEU A 16 -33.06 50.07 49.90
CA LEU A 16 -33.97 51.15 50.33
C LEU A 16 -35.35 51.11 49.67
N VAL A 17 -35.46 50.69 48.40
CA VAL A 17 -36.72 50.76 47.64
C VAL A 17 -37.67 49.60 47.99
N PHE A 18 -37.16 48.46 48.46
CA PHE A 18 -37.94 47.22 48.48
C PHE A 18 -38.19 46.59 49.85
N GLY A 19 -37.67 47.17 50.94
CA GLY A 19 -38.10 47.00 52.34
C GLY A 19 -38.03 45.61 52.98
N VAL A 20 -38.50 44.56 52.31
CA VAL A 20 -38.54 43.16 52.79
C VAL A 20 -38.55 42.13 51.64
N VAL A 21 -39.09 42.46 50.45
CA VAL A 21 -39.47 41.43 49.44
C VAL A 21 -38.33 40.99 48.52
N THR A 22 -37.32 41.84 48.29
CA THR A 22 -36.15 41.52 47.43
C THR A 22 -34.84 41.52 48.21
N TYR A 23 -34.91 41.36 49.54
CA TYR A 23 -33.74 41.37 50.40
C TYR A 23 -32.72 40.25 50.04
N ALA A 24 -33.22 39.10 49.57
CA ALA A 24 -32.36 38.03 49.07
C ALA A 24 -31.51 38.45 47.86
N ASP A 25 -32.08 39.22 46.93
CA ASP A 25 -31.37 39.72 45.75
C ASP A 25 -30.29 40.74 46.13
N ALA A 26 -30.57 41.61 47.11
CA ALA A 26 -29.58 42.58 47.60
C ALA A 26 -28.41 41.89 48.32
N VAL A 27 -28.68 40.82 49.08
CA VAL A 27 -27.65 40.00 49.72
C VAL A 27 -26.78 39.30 48.68
N GLU A 28 -27.41 38.75 47.63
CA GLU A 28 -26.71 38.04 46.57
C GLU A 28 -25.85 39.00 45.72
N ASP A 29 -26.36 40.17 45.37
CA ASP A 29 -25.61 41.18 44.62
C ASP A 29 -24.43 41.74 45.44
N ALA A 30 -24.63 42.02 46.74
CA ALA A 30 -23.56 42.44 47.63
C ALA A 30 -22.47 41.36 47.79
N ALA A 31 -22.88 40.11 47.95
CA ALA A 31 -21.95 38.98 48.05
C ALA A 31 -21.14 38.78 46.76
N ASN A 32 -21.78 38.90 45.59
CA ASN A 32 -21.13 38.83 44.29
C ASN A 32 -20.17 40.01 44.07
N ALA A 33 -20.58 41.23 44.41
CA ALA A 33 -19.74 42.42 44.30
C ALA A 33 -18.48 42.33 45.18
N ILE A 34 -18.60 41.78 46.40
CA ILE A 34 -17.44 41.53 47.26
C ILE A 34 -16.55 40.42 46.69
N MET A 35 -17.13 39.30 46.26
CA MET A 35 -16.39 38.17 45.66
C MET A 35 -15.61 38.58 44.41
N ASN A 36 -16.15 39.50 43.62
CA ASN A 36 -15.51 40.03 42.42
C ASN A 36 -14.50 41.16 42.72
N GLY A 37 -14.35 41.57 43.98
CA GLY A 37 -13.47 42.67 44.40
C GLY A 37 -13.98 44.05 44.00
N GLU A 38 -15.26 44.17 43.62
CA GLU A 38 -15.89 45.43 43.25
C GLU A 38 -16.17 46.30 44.48
N LEU A 39 -16.54 45.66 45.61
CA LEU A 39 -16.83 46.32 46.88
C LEU A 39 -16.04 45.70 48.02
N GLU A 40 -15.73 46.51 49.03
CA GLU A 40 -15.14 46.02 50.28
C GLU A 40 -16.22 45.72 51.33
N VAL A 41 -15.95 44.74 52.19
CA VAL A 41 -16.85 44.34 53.29
C VAL A 41 -17.19 45.53 54.20
N SER A 42 -16.23 46.45 54.38
CA SER A 42 -16.36 47.67 55.19
C SER A 42 -17.28 48.73 54.57
N GLU A 43 -17.44 48.72 53.24
CA GLU A 43 -18.35 49.61 52.52
C GLU A 43 -19.77 49.05 52.57
N VAL A 44 -19.90 47.74 52.36
CA VAL A 44 -21.18 47.02 52.44
C VAL A 44 -21.72 47.01 53.87
N SER A 45 -20.88 46.95 54.89
CA SER A 45 -21.32 46.98 56.30
C SER A 45 -21.94 48.31 56.73
N LYS A 46 -21.82 49.37 55.93
CA LYS A 46 -22.44 50.68 56.22
C LYS A 46 -23.92 50.72 55.83
N ILE A 47 -24.34 49.82 54.94
CA ILE A 47 -25.68 49.80 54.34
C ILE A 47 -26.52 48.59 54.78
N PHE A 48 -25.88 47.56 55.36
CA PHE A 48 -26.54 46.38 55.94
C PHE A 48 -26.37 46.35 57.46
N THR A 49 -27.37 45.85 58.16
CA THR A 49 -27.30 45.55 59.60
C THR A 49 -26.42 44.33 59.90
N ALA A 50 -26.10 44.10 61.17
CA ALA A 50 -25.25 42.97 61.57
C ALA A 50 -25.86 41.59 61.24
N SER A 51 -27.18 41.45 61.38
CA SER A 51 -27.91 40.22 61.03
C SER A 51 -27.84 39.97 59.51
N GLU A 52 -28.00 41.05 58.74
CA GLU A 52 -28.01 41.00 57.29
C GLU A 52 -26.63 40.67 56.71
N MET A 53 -25.59 41.26 57.30
CA MET A 53 -24.20 40.98 56.96
C MET A 53 -23.81 39.52 57.24
N LYS A 54 -24.47 38.84 58.19
CA LYS A 54 -24.29 37.39 58.40
C LYS A 54 -24.75 36.60 57.17
N SER A 55 -25.85 36.98 56.55
CA SER A 55 -26.36 36.36 55.32
C SER A 55 -25.44 36.63 54.14
N VAL A 56 -24.96 37.86 53.97
CA VAL A 56 -23.97 38.23 52.95
C VAL A 56 -22.70 37.40 53.11
N ASN A 57 -22.16 37.29 54.32
CA ASN A 57 -20.96 36.50 54.61
C ASN A 57 -21.14 35.00 54.35
N ASN A 58 -22.31 34.45 54.67
CA ASN A 58 -22.61 33.04 54.36
C ASN A 58 -22.64 32.82 52.85
N LYS A 59 -23.30 33.70 52.10
CA LYS A 59 -23.37 33.63 50.64
C LYS A 59 -22.00 33.78 49.98
N ILE A 60 -21.14 34.66 50.49
CA ILE A 60 -19.73 34.78 50.04
C ILE A 60 -18.99 33.45 50.21
N LYS A 61 -19.15 32.75 51.34
CA LYS A 61 -18.53 31.43 51.57
C LYS A 61 -19.06 30.39 50.58
N GLU A 62 -20.37 30.36 50.35
CA GLU A 62 -20.99 29.45 49.38
C GLU A 62 -20.47 29.71 47.96
N LEU A 63 -20.47 30.96 47.51
CA LEU A 63 -19.96 31.36 46.20
C LEU A 63 -18.49 31.02 46.03
N LYS A 64 -17.67 31.20 47.08
CA LYS A 64 -16.26 30.79 47.05
C LYS A 64 -16.10 29.28 46.89
N VAL A 65 -16.89 28.48 47.61
CA VAL A 65 -16.88 27.02 47.48
C VAL A 65 -17.35 26.61 46.08
N GLU A 66 -18.40 27.24 45.56
CA GLU A 66 -18.92 26.94 44.22
C GLU A 66 -17.93 27.31 43.11
N GLN A 67 -17.26 28.46 43.20
CA GLN A 67 -16.20 28.84 42.27
C GLN A 67 -15.04 27.85 42.29
N LEU A 68 -14.64 27.36 43.47
CA LEU A 68 -13.59 26.34 43.59
C LEU A 68 -14.02 25.01 42.97
N LYS A 69 -15.28 24.60 43.15
CA LYS A 69 -15.83 23.41 42.49
C LYS A 69 -15.85 23.56 40.97
N LYS A 70 -16.39 24.67 40.45
CA LYS A 70 -16.42 24.98 39.01
C LYS A 70 -15.01 25.02 38.40
N LYS A 71 -14.04 25.61 39.10
CA LYS A 71 -12.62 25.60 38.66
C LYS A 71 -12.04 24.18 38.58
N LYS A 72 -12.28 23.34 39.59
CA LYS A 72 -11.81 21.95 39.58
C LYS A 72 -12.48 21.12 38.47
N GLU A 73 -13.79 21.27 38.30
CA GLU A 73 -14.52 20.58 37.23
C GLU A 73 -14.04 21.01 35.84
N GLN A 74 -13.79 22.31 35.65
CA GLN A 74 -13.23 22.81 34.40
C GLN A 74 -11.80 22.29 34.17
N GLU A 75 -10.96 22.28 35.21
CA GLU A 75 -9.60 21.72 35.13
C GLU A 75 -9.60 20.23 34.74
N GLU A 76 -10.54 19.45 35.29
CA GLU A 76 -10.71 18.03 34.95
C GLU A 76 -11.17 17.84 33.49
N LYS A 77 -12.15 18.64 33.03
CA LYS A 77 -12.58 18.66 31.62
C LYS A 77 -11.43 19.04 30.69
N ASP A 78 -10.62 20.03 31.05
CA ASP A 78 -9.47 20.46 30.26
C ASP A 78 -8.38 19.38 30.20
N LYS A 79 -8.12 18.69 31.32
CA LYS A 79 -7.21 17.52 31.35
C LYS A 79 -7.72 16.39 30.47
N GLN A 80 -9.01 16.06 30.54
CA GLN A 80 -9.61 15.02 29.71
C GLN A 80 -9.53 15.38 28.22
N LYS A 81 -9.80 16.65 27.86
CA LYS A 81 -9.68 17.13 26.49
C LYS A 81 -8.25 17.00 25.96
N LYS A 82 -7.26 17.44 26.74
CA LYS A 82 -5.84 17.30 26.39
C LYS A 82 -5.42 15.83 26.25
N LEU A 83 -5.90 14.95 27.12
CA LEU A 83 -5.62 13.52 27.05
C LEU A 83 -6.16 12.90 25.76
N ASN A 84 -7.40 13.25 25.39
CA ASN A 84 -8.03 12.79 24.15
C ASN A 84 -7.28 13.30 22.90
N GLU A 85 -6.87 14.57 22.90
CA GLU A 85 -6.09 15.16 21.81
C GLU A 85 -4.73 14.45 21.64
N ILE A 86 -4.03 14.17 22.74
CA ILE A 86 -2.79 13.39 22.71
C ILE A 86 -3.04 11.98 22.15
N LEU A 87 -4.11 11.31 22.59
CA LEU A 87 -4.44 9.96 22.14
C LEU A 87 -4.71 9.91 20.63
N GLU A 88 -5.50 10.85 20.11
CA GLU A 88 -5.77 10.93 18.67
C GLU A 88 -4.50 11.25 17.87
N SER A 89 -3.67 12.19 18.34
CA SER A 89 -2.39 12.50 17.68
C SER A 89 -1.44 11.30 17.62
N LYS A 90 -1.48 10.41 18.62
CA LYS A 90 -0.69 9.16 18.64
C LYS A 90 -1.24 8.14 17.64
N LYS A 91 -2.56 7.96 17.58
CA LYS A 91 -3.20 7.06 16.60
C LYS A 91 -2.92 7.50 15.17
N GLU A 92 -2.95 8.80 14.88
CA GLU A 92 -2.62 9.32 13.55
C GLU A 92 -1.16 9.06 13.18
N LYS A 93 -0.22 9.26 14.11
CA LYS A 93 1.20 8.95 13.90
C LYS A 93 1.45 7.46 13.69
N GLU A 94 0.80 6.59 14.48
CA GLU A 94 0.90 5.13 14.27
C GLU A 94 0.35 4.70 12.91
N LYS A 95 -0.81 5.23 12.49
CA LYS A 95 -1.36 4.96 11.16
C LYS A 95 -0.41 5.43 10.05
N ALA A 96 0.18 6.62 10.19
CA ALA A 96 1.13 7.14 9.21
C ALA A 96 2.41 6.29 9.13
N ASN A 97 2.97 5.87 10.27
CA ASN A 97 4.16 5.03 10.31
C ASN A 97 3.93 3.63 9.72
N ILE A 98 2.79 2.99 10.00
CA ILE A 98 2.46 1.67 9.45
C ILE A 98 2.30 1.72 7.93
N ILE A 99 1.63 2.76 7.42
CA ILE A 99 1.36 2.88 5.97
C ILE A 99 2.65 3.15 5.18
N TYR A 100 3.55 4.01 5.67
CA TYR A 100 4.76 4.34 4.92
C TYR A 100 5.80 3.21 4.92
N ASP A 101 6.11 2.62 6.08
CA ASP A 101 7.20 1.65 6.19
C ASP A 101 6.89 0.33 5.46
N ASP A 102 5.64 -0.13 5.48
CA ASP A 102 5.24 -1.38 4.82
C ASP A 102 5.09 -1.20 3.30
N ILE A 103 4.59 -0.05 2.85
CA ILE A 103 4.50 0.25 1.41
C ILE A 103 5.90 0.39 0.79
N ASP A 104 6.84 1.07 1.44
CA ASP A 104 8.20 1.23 0.91
C ASP A 104 8.93 -0.12 0.84
N LYS A 105 8.77 -0.99 1.84
CA LYS A 105 9.31 -2.36 1.79
C LYS A 105 8.71 -3.20 0.65
N GLU A 106 7.39 -3.17 0.48
CA GLU A 106 6.70 -3.83 -0.64
C GLU A 106 7.18 -3.26 -1.98
N LEU A 107 7.32 -1.94 -2.11
CA LEU A 107 7.76 -1.27 -3.34
C LEU A 107 9.20 -1.67 -3.72
N VAL A 108 10.11 -1.74 -2.75
CA VAL A 108 11.48 -2.22 -2.97
C VAL A 108 11.50 -3.69 -3.42
N LYS A 109 10.66 -4.53 -2.79
CA LYS A 109 10.51 -5.95 -3.16
C LYS A 109 9.94 -6.11 -4.56
N VAL A 110 8.96 -5.30 -4.96
CA VAL A 110 8.40 -5.29 -6.31
C VAL A 110 9.43 -4.82 -7.33
N LYS A 111 10.15 -3.72 -7.07
CA LYS A 111 11.22 -3.22 -7.96
C LYS A 111 12.29 -4.28 -8.23
N SER A 112 12.75 -4.98 -7.18
CA SER A 112 13.75 -6.04 -7.36
C SER A 112 13.22 -7.23 -8.16
N LYS A 113 11.95 -7.61 -7.99
CA LYS A 113 11.28 -8.65 -8.81
C LYS A 113 11.18 -8.22 -10.27
N VAL A 114 10.77 -6.98 -10.54
CA VAL A 114 10.66 -6.42 -11.91
C VAL A 114 12.03 -6.43 -12.60
N ASN A 115 13.09 -5.94 -11.95
CA ASN A 115 14.44 -5.95 -12.51
C ASN A 115 14.94 -7.39 -12.82
N ASN A 116 14.65 -8.36 -11.95
CA ASN A 116 14.99 -9.76 -12.22
C ASN A 116 14.19 -10.34 -13.40
N LEU A 117 12.92 -9.96 -13.53
CA LEU A 117 12.09 -10.36 -14.67
C LEU A 117 12.61 -9.75 -15.97
N GLU A 118 12.96 -8.47 -15.97
CA GLU A 118 13.57 -7.78 -17.11
C GLU A 118 14.83 -8.52 -17.58
N LYS A 119 15.77 -8.81 -16.67
CA LYS A 119 16.99 -9.59 -17.00
C LYS A 119 16.65 -10.96 -17.60
N ARG A 120 15.67 -11.67 -17.05
CA ARG A 120 15.24 -12.98 -17.58
C ARG A 120 14.62 -12.85 -18.96
N VAL A 121 13.79 -11.84 -19.19
CA VAL A 121 13.19 -11.56 -20.50
C VAL A 121 14.27 -11.24 -21.52
N THR A 122 15.22 -10.36 -21.20
CA THR A 122 16.36 -10.04 -22.07
C THR A 122 17.20 -11.28 -22.38
N ASN A 123 17.46 -12.14 -21.40
CA ASN A 123 18.19 -13.40 -21.59
C ASN A 123 17.41 -14.40 -22.47
N LEU A 124 16.08 -14.44 -22.35
CA LEU A 124 15.22 -15.30 -23.18
C LEU A 124 15.13 -14.78 -24.61
N GLU A 125 15.07 -13.47 -24.80
CA GLU A 125 15.08 -12.82 -26.11
C GLU A 125 16.42 -13.03 -26.81
N THR A 126 17.54 -12.81 -26.11
CA THR A 126 18.89 -13.07 -26.65
C THR A 126 19.10 -14.57 -26.94
N SER A 127 18.62 -15.47 -26.07
CA SER A 127 18.67 -16.92 -26.33
C SER A 127 17.81 -17.34 -27.53
N LYS A 128 16.62 -16.76 -27.70
CA LYS A 128 15.77 -16.99 -28.88
C LYS A 128 16.40 -16.43 -30.15
N GLN A 129 17.05 -15.26 -30.07
CA GLN A 129 17.79 -14.70 -31.20
C GLN A 129 19.01 -15.56 -31.56
N GLN A 130 19.71 -16.15 -30.58
CA GLN A 130 20.80 -17.09 -30.84
C GLN A 130 20.31 -18.41 -31.45
N THR A 131 19.17 -18.97 -31.04
CA THR A 131 18.62 -20.19 -31.66
C THR A 131 18.06 -19.93 -33.07
N VAL A 132 17.54 -18.73 -33.34
CA VAL A 132 17.11 -18.31 -34.68
C VAL A 132 18.31 -17.95 -35.58
N GLN A 133 19.38 -17.33 -35.05
CA GLN A 133 20.62 -17.08 -35.80
C GLN A 133 21.42 -18.36 -36.06
N LYS A 134 21.41 -19.34 -35.14
CA LYS A 134 22.00 -20.67 -35.38
C LYS A 134 21.16 -21.50 -36.37
N SER A 135 19.85 -21.28 -36.45
CA SER A 135 18.97 -21.90 -37.46
C SER A 135 19.07 -21.22 -38.84
N ASN A 136 19.42 -19.93 -38.91
CA ASN A 136 19.63 -19.22 -40.18
C ASN A 136 21.05 -19.38 -40.75
N ASN A 137 22.05 -19.74 -39.94
CA ASN A 137 23.40 -20.06 -40.44
C ASN A 137 23.64 -21.55 -40.76
N VAL A 138 22.69 -22.44 -40.48
CA VAL A 138 22.75 -23.85 -40.93
C VAL A 138 21.99 -24.06 -42.25
N LYS A 139 21.28 -23.04 -42.75
CA LYS A 139 20.57 -23.06 -44.05
C LYS A 139 21.15 -22.07 -45.07
N LYS A 140 22.47 -21.85 -45.09
CA LYS A 140 23.12 -21.19 -46.23
C LYS A 140 24.59 -21.59 -46.43
N THR A 141 24.88 -22.89 -46.39
CA THR A 141 26.10 -23.43 -46.99
C THR A 141 25.85 -24.81 -47.60
N GLN A 142 24.87 -24.89 -48.52
CA GLN A 142 24.92 -25.89 -49.57
C GLN A 142 25.67 -25.29 -50.76
N ASN A 143 26.84 -25.86 -51.00
CA ASN A 143 27.53 -26.05 -52.29
C ASN A 143 29.03 -25.73 -52.15
N THR A 144 29.83 -26.78 -51.95
CA THR A 144 30.69 -27.36 -53.00
C THR A 144 31.52 -28.49 -52.40
N ALA A 145 30.93 -29.68 -52.33
CA ALA A 145 31.66 -30.94 -52.31
C ALA A 145 30.72 -31.99 -52.93
N THR A 146 30.78 -32.10 -54.26
CA THR A 146 30.09 -33.13 -55.03
C THR A 146 30.59 -34.50 -54.61
N LYS A 147 30.03 -35.07 -53.54
CA LYS A 147 29.99 -36.52 -53.38
C LYS A 147 29.00 -37.02 -54.42
N LYS A 148 29.54 -37.47 -55.55
CA LYS A 148 28.80 -38.11 -56.65
C LYS A 148 27.88 -39.17 -56.03
N LYS A 149 26.56 -38.92 -56.07
CA LYS A 149 25.57 -39.95 -55.72
C LYS A 149 25.83 -41.11 -56.67
N MET A 150 26.04 -42.30 -56.12
CA MET A 150 26.22 -43.51 -56.92
C MET A 150 25.05 -43.63 -57.90
N THR A 151 25.35 -43.89 -59.16
CA THR A 151 24.33 -43.94 -60.21
C THR A 151 23.50 -45.22 -60.08
N ILE A 152 22.31 -45.22 -60.68
CA ILE A 152 21.41 -46.39 -60.72
C ILE A 152 22.14 -47.61 -61.33
N GLN A 153 23.01 -47.39 -62.31
CA GLN A 153 23.80 -48.43 -62.96
C GLN A 153 24.84 -49.03 -62.01
N GLU A 154 25.65 -48.20 -61.35
CA GLU A 154 26.63 -48.67 -60.35
C GLU A 154 25.93 -49.41 -59.20
N ALA A 155 24.78 -48.91 -58.74
CA ALA A 155 23.99 -49.58 -57.72
C ALA A 155 23.44 -50.94 -58.19
N SER A 156 22.98 -51.05 -59.45
CA SER A 156 22.50 -52.31 -60.02
C SER A 156 23.61 -53.36 -60.11
N GLU A 157 24.83 -52.96 -60.42
CA GLU A 157 25.98 -53.86 -60.50
C GLU A 157 26.40 -54.37 -59.12
N LEU A 158 26.40 -53.52 -58.10
CA LEU A 158 26.67 -53.96 -56.73
C LEU A 158 25.59 -54.89 -56.17
N VAL A 159 24.34 -54.73 -56.63
CA VAL A 159 23.25 -55.67 -56.34
C VAL A 159 23.50 -57.02 -57.01
N ILE A 160 23.85 -57.05 -58.31
CA ILE A 160 24.19 -58.29 -59.03
C ILE A 160 25.41 -58.99 -58.40
N GLN A 161 26.38 -58.22 -57.91
CA GLN A 161 27.55 -58.74 -57.19
C GLN A 161 27.22 -59.25 -55.77
N GLY A 162 25.98 -59.13 -55.30
CA GLY A 162 25.54 -59.60 -53.97
C GLY A 162 26.00 -58.70 -52.80
N LYS A 163 26.68 -57.58 -53.06
CA LYS A 163 27.23 -56.70 -52.00
C LYS A 163 26.15 -55.96 -51.21
N LEU A 164 24.97 -55.77 -51.81
CA LEU A 164 23.84 -55.12 -51.16
C LEU A 164 22.87 -56.12 -50.50
N GLY A 165 23.13 -57.43 -50.55
CA GLY A 165 22.25 -58.45 -49.98
C GLY A 165 20.96 -58.68 -50.79
N ASP A 166 20.05 -59.48 -50.23
CA ASP A 166 18.84 -59.95 -50.89
C ASP A 166 17.56 -59.43 -50.22
N GLY A 167 16.51 -59.26 -51.03
CA GLY A 167 15.18 -58.86 -50.56
C GLY A 167 15.17 -57.54 -49.79
N GLU A 168 14.81 -57.60 -48.51
CA GLU A 168 14.59 -56.43 -47.65
C GLU A 168 15.89 -55.74 -47.22
N GLU A 169 16.98 -56.50 -47.01
CA GLU A 169 18.29 -55.93 -46.64
C GLU A 169 18.83 -54.98 -47.73
N ARG A 170 18.56 -55.32 -49.00
CA ARG A 170 18.92 -54.51 -50.16
C ARG A 170 18.22 -53.17 -50.14
N VAL A 171 16.93 -53.16 -49.83
CA VAL A 171 16.12 -51.95 -49.76
C VAL A 171 16.62 -51.04 -48.65
N GLU A 172 16.94 -51.60 -47.48
CA GLU A 172 17.45 -50.82 -46.35
C GLU A 172 18.83 -50.21 -46.64
N LYS A 173 19.75 -50.98 -47.24
CA LYS A 173 21.08 -50.48 -47.63
C LYS A 173 20.98 -49.40 -48.71
N LEU A 174 20.11 -49.55 -49.71
CA LEU A 174 19.89 -48.52 -50.72
C LEU A 174 19.26 -47.25 -50.13
N LYS A 175 18.33 -47.37 -49.17
CA LYS A 175 17.78 -46.23 -48.43
C LYS A 175 18.87 -45.51 -47.63
N LYS A 176 19.76 -46.25 -46.96
CA LYS A 176 20.93 -45.68 -46.24
C LYS A 176 21.89 -44.96 -47.18
N LEU A 177 22.04 -45.44 -48.41
CA LEU A 177 22.83 -44.79 -49.47
C LEU A 177 22.12 -43.58 -50.12
N GLY A 178 20.91 -43.24 -49.67
CA GLY A 178 20.18 -42.06 -50.11
C GLY A 178 19.37 -42.26 -51.40
N PHE A 179 19.07 -43.51 -51.77
CA PHE A 179 18.12 -43.80 -52.83
C PHE A 179 16.68 -43.74 -52.30
N SER A 180 15.82 -43.06 -53.05
CA SER A 180 14.38 -43.05 -52.81
C SER A 180 13.74 -44.37 -53.24
N GLU A 181 12.53 -44.66 -52.76
CA GLU A 181 11.81 -45.90 -53.10
C GLU A 181 11.56 -46.06 -54.61
N LEU A 182 11.37 -44.94 -55.33
CA LEU A 182 11.23 -44.93 -56.78
C LEU A 182 12.55 -45.29 -57.48
N GLU A 183 13.68 -44.81 -56.96
CA GLU A 183 15.01 -45.16 -57.48
C GLU A 183 15.36 -46.63 -57.20
N ILE A 184 15.00 -47.15 -56.03
CA ILE A 184 15.20 -48.57 -55.68
C ILE A 184 14.43 -49.48 -56.65
N LYS A 185 13.18 -49.13 -57.00
CA LYS A 185 12.41 -49.85 -58.02
C LYS A 185 13.09 -49.79 -59.40
N LYS A 186 13.67 -48.65 -59.78
CA LYS A 186 14.44 -48.53 -61.03
C LYS A 186 15.70 -49.38 -61.02
N ILE A 187 16.43 -49.42 -59.90
CA ILE A 187 17.62 -50.27 -59.73
C ILE A 187 17.23 -51.74 -59.89
N GLN A 188 16.15 -52.19 -59.24
CA GLN A 188 15.69 -53.57 -59.38
C GLN A 188 15.29 -53.91 -60.83
N LYS A 189 14.63 -52.98 -61.53
CA LYS A 189 14.28 -53.16 -62.95
C LYS A 189 15.53 -53.29 -63.82
N GLU A 190 16.54 -52.45 -63.59
CA GLU A 190 17.83 -52.54 -64.27
C GLU A 190 18.57 -53.85 -63.98
N VAL A 191 18.55 -54.33 -62.74
CA VAL A 191 19.10 -55.65 -62.37
C VAL A 191 18.40 -56.77 -63.14
N ASN A 192 17.07 -56.77 -63.21
CA ASN A 192 16.31 -57.77 -63.95
C ASN A 192 16.62 -57.72 -65.46
N ASN A 193 16.71 -56.50 -66.03
CA ASN A 193 17.10 -56.30 -67.43
C ASN A 193 18.50 -56.85 -67.73
N LYS A 194 19.50 -56.54 -66.89
CA LYS A 194 20.90 -56.98 -67.04
C LYS A 194 21.04 -58.50 -66.90
N LEU A 195 20.25 -59.12 -66.02
CA LEU A 195 20.22 -60.57 -65.83
C LEU A 195 19.35 -61.30 -66.86
N GLN A 196 18.76 -60.58 -67.83
CA GLN A 196 17.84 -61.10 -68.85
C GLN A 196 16.70 -61.94 -68.27
N LEU A 197 16.28 -61.61 -67.05
CA LEU A 197 15.10 -62.20 -66.43
C LEU A 197 13.89 -61.54 -67.09
N LYS A 198 13.49 -62.07 -68.25
CA LYS A 198 12.13 -61.85 -68.77
C LYS A 198 11.15 -62.38 -67.73
N GLU A 199 10.08 -61.61 -67.53
CA GLU A 199 8.92 -61.96 -66.69
C GLU A 199 8.46 -63.40 -66.87
#